data_AF-A0A1H9XVT2-F1
#
_entry.id   AF-A0A1H9XVT2-F1
#
_cell.length_a   1.000
_cell.length_b   1.000
_cell.length_c   1.000
_cell.angle_alpha   90.00
_cell.angle_beta   90.00
_cell.angle_gamma   90.00
#
_symmetry.space_group_name_H-M   'P 1'
#
loop_
_entity.id
_entity.type
_entity.pdbx_description
1 polymer ?
#
loop_
_entity_poly.entity_id
_entity_poly.type
_entity_poly.pdbx_seq_one_letter_code
_entity_poly.pdbx_strand_id
1 'polypeptide(L)'
;MKEFGHALVLGKFYPPHNGHHHLIETAAARSERTTVTVLAASHETIPLEHRVRWLTETHRDTPGVRIIGDLDDHPMDFDSDEIWNLHVALTRAVLARRAIADGEPGAAPVDVVFSSEKYGDELAERLGARHVLVDIDRLTHQVSGTAMRTDPLANWHHLAPATQRGLGWKVVVVGAESTGTTTLSKQLAAHFGAPWIPEYGREHTEHKLTAARAFDPSATVDGLVWTLGDFEDVAHEQERRIQAETAPLVVADNDAFAATVWGERYLGFRPTLPLGSEPDLYLLTDHVGVPFEQDGWRDGEHLREWMTGLFERELAQRGVPWLKLTENRFATAITAVEYLMGQDVARGSRSRA
;
A
#
# COMPACT_ATOMS: atom_id res chain seq x y z
N MET A 1 27.17 7.79 -23.13
CA MET A 1 27.72 8.08 -21.79
C MET A 1 26.81 9.09 -21.14
N LYS A 2 26.45 8.86 -19.88
CA LYS A 2 25.70 9.83 -19.07
C LYS A 2 26.57 11.07 -18.80
N GLU A 3 25.93 12.16 -18.41
CA GLU A 3 26.61 13.44 -18.11
C GLU A 3 27.38 13.38 -16.80
N PHE A 4 26.86 12.63 -15.83
CA PHE A 4 27.40 12.50 -14.47
C PHE A 4 27.65 11.04 -14.10
N GLY A 5 28.63 10.81 -13.23
CA GLY A 5 28.93 9.48 -12.68
C GLY A 5 27.93 9.05 -11.61
N HIS A 6 27.65 9.92 -10.64
CA HIS A 6 26.83 9.61 -9.47
C HIS A 6 26.10 10.85 -8.93
N ALA A 7 24.78 10.88 -9.16
CA ALA A 7 23.90 11.91 -8.62
C ALA A 7 23.38 11.62 -7.20
N LEU A 8 23.20 12.70 -6.45
CA LEU A 8 22.38 12.76 -5.24
C LEU A 8 21.05 13.48 -5.52
N VAL A 9 19.96 12.89 -5.03
CA VAL A 9 18.69 13.58 -4.79
C VAL A 9 18.37 13.44 -3.30
N LEU A 10 18.15 14.55 -2.60
CA LEU A 10 17.89 14.56 -1.16
C LEU A 10 16.53 15.18 -0.87
N GLY A 11 15.74 14.55 -0.01
CA GLY A 11 14.46 15.11 0.42
C GLY A 11 13.80 14.33 1.56
N LYS A 12 12.74 14.93 2.12
CA LYS A 12 11.87 14.28 3.11
C LYS A 12 10.87 13.32 2.47
N PHE A 13 10.44 13.61 1.23
CA PHE A 13 9.44 12.85 0.47
C PHE A 13 8.18 12.53 1.28
N TYR A 14 7.53 13.58 1.78
CA TYR A 14 6.55 13.47 2.85
C TYR A 14 5.17 14.07 2.48
N PRO A 15 4.31 13.33 1.75
CA PRO A 15 4.61 12.08 1.03
C PRO A 15 5.36 12.33 -0.30
N PRO A 16 5.89 11.28 -0.96
CA PRO A 16 6.38 11.38 -2.34
C PRO A 16 5.25 11.77 -3.29
N HIS A 17 5.54 12.57 -4.32
CA HIS A 17 4.56 13.09 -5.27
C HIS A 17 5.23 13.33 -6.64
N ASN A 18 4.46 13.63 -7.68
CA ASN A 18 4.93 13.72 -9.07
C ASN A 18 6.13 14.65 -9.25
N GLY A 19 6.18 15.80 -8.56
CA GLY A 19 7.38 16.66 -8.56
C GLY A 19 8.66 15.95 -8.08
N HIS A 20 8.58 15.12 -7.03
CA HIS A 20 9.71 14.32 -6.57
C HIS A 20 10.10 13.23 -7.58
N HIS A 21 9.11 12.57 -8.20
CA HIS A 21 9.39 11.55 -9.23
C HIS A 21 10.09 12.16 -10.43
N HIS A 22 9.63 13.32 -10.90
CA HIS A 22 10.27 14.09 -11.96
C HIS A 22 11.72 14.47 -11.63
N LEU A 23 11.98 14.90 -10.40
CA LEU A 23 13.34 15.21 -9.94
C LEU A 23 14.26 13.97 -9.97
N ILE A 24 13.77 12.84 -9.46
CA ILE A 24 14.51 11.56 -9.44
C ILE A 24 14.79 11.06 -10.87
N GLU A 25 13.79 11.08 -11.74
CA GLU A 25 13.91 10.65 -13.13
C GLU A 25 14.86 11.54 -13.92
N THR A 26 14.84 12.85 -13.67
CA THR A 26 15.77 13.81 -14.29
C THR A 26 17.22 13.52 -13.88
N ALA A 27 17.46 13.24 -12.59
CA ALA A 27 18.78 12.85 -12.10
C ALA A 27 19.24 11.52 -12.73
N ALA A 28 18.37 10.51 -12.75
CA ALA A 28 18.65 9.19 -13.32
C ALA A 28 18.89 9.21 -14.83
N ALA A 29 18.16 10.06 -15.56
CA ALA A 29 18.34 10.23 -17.01
C ALA A 29 19.74 10.75 -17.35
N ARG A 30 20.36 11.54 -16.46
CA ARG A 30 21.64 12.23 -16.69
C ARG A 30 22.84 11.61 -15.98
N SER A 31 22.64 10.58 -15.16
CA SER A 31 23.70 10.00 -14.33
C SER A 31 23.80 8.49 -14.52
N GLU A 32 25.02 7.92 -14.41
CA GLU A 32 25.20 6.46 -14.42
C GLU A 32 24.61 5.83 -13.14
N ARG A 33 24.76 6.51 -12.00
CA ARG A 33 24.19 6.14 -10.69
C ARG A 33 23.39 7.30 -10.11
N THR A 34 22.28 7.00 -9.43
CA THR A 34 21.50 7.99 -8.68
C THR A 34 21.18 7.44 -7.29
N THR A 35 21.60 8.14 -6.25
CA THR A 35 21.18 7.85 -4.88
C THR A 35 20.14 8.86 -4.44
N VAL A 36 18.97 8.34 -4.09
CA VAL A 36 17.88 9.12 -3.53
C VAL A 36 17.89 8.91 -2.02
N THR A 37 18.26 9.96 -1.29
CA THR A 37 18.36 9.92 0.17
C THR A 37 17.07 10.48 0.78
N VAL A 38 16.35 9.62 1.50
CA VAL A 38 15.14 9.97 2.26
C VAL A 38 15.54 10.25 3.70
N LEU A 39 15.64 11.53 4.07
CA LEU A 39 15.91 11.92 5.46
C LEU A 39 14.59 12.27 6.15
N ALA A 40 14.27 11.52 7.20
CA ALA A 40 13.03 11.66 7.95
C ALA A 40 13.31 12.15 9.37
N ALA A 41 12.43 12.98 9.92
CA ALA A 41 12.44 13.23 11.36
C ALA A 41 11.54 12.22 12.08
N SER A 42 11.93 11.80 13.28
CA SER A 42 11.24 10.75 14.05
C SER A 42 9.81 11.12 14.48
N HIS A 43 9.50 12.43 14.50
CA HIS A 43 8.17 12.96 14.83
C HIS A 43 7.22 13.04 13.62
N GLU A 44 7.66 12.66 12.42
CA GLU A 44 6.85 12.73 11.20
C GLU A 44 5.78 11.62 11.15
N THR A 45 4.59 11.99 10.69
CA THR A 45 3.38 11.17 10.68
C THR A 45 3.43 9.94 9.78
N ILE A 46 4.23 10.02 8.71
CA ILE A 46 4.38 8.98 7.70
C ILE A 46 5.75 8.37 7.96
N PRO A 47 5.80 7.14 8.46
CA PRO A 47 7.06 6.46 8.75
C PRO A 47 8.04 6.46 7.59
N LEU A 48 9.34 6.49 7.93
CA LEU A 48 10.44 6.48 6.96
C LEU A 48 10.36 5.24 6.06
N GLU A 49 10.10 4.07 6.64
CA GLU A 49 10.04 2.80 5.92
C GLU A 49 8.97 2.79 4.83
N HIS A 50 7.84 3.48 5.06
CA HIS A 50 6.79 3.59 4.05
C HIS A 50 7.23 4.45 2.88
N ARG A 51 7.84 5.61 3.14
CA ARG A 51 8.36 6.50 2.09
C ARG A 51 9.43 5.82 1.25
N VAL A 52 10.38 5.14 1.89
CA VAL A 52 11.43 4.36 1.21
C VAL A 52 10.81 3.24 0.37
N ARG A 53 9.85 2.49 0.93
CA ARG A 53 9.16 1.40 0.21
C ARG A 53 8.45 1.93 -1.04
N TRP A 54 7.66 2.99 -0.93
CA TRP A 54 6.89 3.52 -2.06
C TRP A 54 7.78 4.06 -3.18
N LEU A 55 8.84 4.78 -2.82
CA LEU A 55 9.83 5.26 -3.79
C LEU A 55 10.58 4.09 -4.44
N THR A 56 10.95 3.08 -3.67
CA THR A 56 11.66 1.88 -4.16
C THR A 56 10.78 1.10 -5.13
N GLU A 57 9.50 0.95 -4.81
CA GLU A 57 8.53 0.28 -5.66
C GLU A 57 8.31 1.06 -6.96
N THR A 58 8.13 2.38 -6.88
CA THR A 58 7.90 3.24 -8.05
C THR A 58 9.10 3.26 -8.99
N HIS A 59 10.32 3.29 -8.45
CA HIS A 59 11.57 3.39 -9.22
C HIS A 59 12.30 2.05 -9.38
N ARG A 60 11.62 0.92 -9.18
CA ARG A 60 12.22 -0.43 -9.27
C ARG A 60 12.91 -0.68 -10.61
N ASP A 61 12.27 -0.22 -11.68
CA ASP A 61 12.72 -0.43 -13.05
C ASP A 61 13.54 0.75 -13.61
N THR A 62 13.83 1.77 -12.78
CA THR A 62 14.64 2.94 -13.17
C THR A 62 16.13 2.60 -12.99
N PRO A 63 16.91 2.42 -14.08
CA PRO A 63 18.29 1.95 -13.97
C PRO A 63 19.18 2.88 -13.15
N GLY A 64 20.03 2.31 -12.30
CA GLY A 64 21.02 3.05 -11.51
C GLY A 64 20.45 3.77 -10.27
N VAL A 65 19.13 3.82 -10.09
CA VAL A 65 18.48 4.42 -8.93
C VAL A 65 18.54 3.47 -7.73
N ARG A 66 18.84 4.01 -6.54
CA ARG A 66 18.53 3.35 -5.27
C ARG A 66 18.04 4.37 -4.26
N ILE A 67 17.01 3.98 -3.53
CA ILE A 67 16.44 4.75 -2.43
C ILE A 67 17.09 4.27 -1.14
N ILE A 68 17.60 5.19 -0.33
CA ILE A 68 18.14 4.88 1.00
C ILE A 68 17.57 5.86 2.01
N GLY A 69 16.98 5.31 3.06
CA GLY A 69 16.42 6.09 4.17
C GLY A 69 17.35 6.14 5.38
N ASP A 70 17.30 7.28 6.08
CA ASP A 70 17.83 7.41 7.43
C ASP A 70 17.04 8.46 8.23
N LEU A 71 17.24 8.47 9.56
CA LEU A 71 16.66 9.48 10.43
C LEU A 71 17.59 10.69 10.56
N ASP A 72 17.00 11.87 10.52
CA ASP A 72 17.65 13.16 10.73
C ASP A 72 16.80 14.03 11.66
N ASP A 73 17.10 13.93 12.96
CA ASP A 73 16.44 14.71 14.01
C ASP A 73 17.20 15.99 14.37
N HIS A 74 18.25 16.33 13.62
CA HIS A 74 18.96 17.60 13.82
C HIS A 74 18.03 18.79 13.55
N PRO A 75 18.21 19.92 14.26
CA PRO A 75 17.42 21.12 14.01
C PRO A 75 17.66 21.64 12.59
N MET A 76 16.65 22.27 11.98
CA MET A 76 16.80 22.94 10.68
C MET A 76 17.13 24.41 10.89
N ASP A 77 18.33 24.82 10.48
CA ASP A 77 18.77 26.21 10.47
C ASP A 77 19.75 26.42 9.31
N PHE A 78 19.31 27.17 8.30
CA PHE A 78 20.10 27.41 7.09
C PHE A 78 21.19 28.47 7.28
N ASP A 79 21.16 29.21 8.39
CA ASP A 79 22.16 30.25 8.71
C ASP A 79 23.27 29.72 9.64
N SER A 80 23.19 28.45 10.06
CA SER A 80 24.14 27.83 10.98
C SER A 80 25.05 26.82 10.27
N ASP A 81 26.34 27.15 10.18
CA ASP A 81 27.36 26.24 9.64
C ASP A 81 27.47 24.93 10.41
N GLU A 82 27.26 24.96 11.73
CA GLU A 82 27.31 23.78 12.58
C GLU A 82 26.18 22.81 12.21
N ILE A 83 24.97 23.34 12.02
CA ILE A 83 23.80 22.54 11.65
C ILE A 83 23.94 21.99 10.24
N TRP A 84 24.43 22.78 9.30
CA TRP A 84 24.79 22.29 7.96
C TRP A 84 25.79 21.13 8.00
N ASN A 85 26.82 21.23 8.84
CA ASN A 85 27.82 20.17 8.98
C ASN A 85 27.22 18.85 9.49
N LEU A 86 26.22 18.92 10.38
CA LEU A 86 25.50 17.74 10.86
C LEU A 86 24.72 17.06 9.72
N HIS A 87 23.92 17.82 8.96
CA HIS A 87 23.17 17.28 7.82
C HIS A 87 24.08 16.73 6.72
N VAL A 88 25.20 17.41 6.42
CA VAL A 88 26.19 16.95 5.43
C VAL A 88 26.91 15.69 5.91
N ALA A 89 27.27 15.59 7.19
CA ALA A 89 27.88 14.40 7.75
C ALA A 89 26.95 13.19 7.66
N LEU A 90 25.66 13.36 7.97
CA LEU A 90 24.65 12.32 7.80
C LEU A 90 24.49 11.93 6.32
N THR A 91 24.40 12.91 5.42
CA THR A 91 24.31 12.66 3.98
C THR A 91 25.50 11.84 3.48
N ARG A 92 26.72 12.17 3.90
CA ARG A 92 27.94 11.41 3.59
C ARG A 92 27.88 9.98 4.15
N ALA A 93 27.34 9.79 5.36
CA ALA A 93 27.17 8.46 5.94
C ALA A 93 26.18 7.60 5.14
N VAL A 94 25.07 8.17 4.66
CA VAL A 94 24.11 7.47 3.78
C VAL A 94 24.75 7.11 2.44
N LEU A 95 25.50 8.02 1.83
CA LEU A 95 26.26 7.75 0.61
C LEU A 95 27.31 6.65 0.81
N ALA A 96 27.99 6.62 1.96
CA ALA A 96 28.90 5.54 2.32
C ALA A 96 28.16 4.19 2.44
N ARG A 97 26.97 4.16 3.05
CA ARG A 97 26.11 2.97 3.09
C ARG A 97 25.74 2.48 1.68
N ARG A 98 25.41 3.39 0.74
CA ARG A 98 25.19 3.05 -0.67
C ARG A 98 26.41 2.34 -1.27
N ALA A 99 27.58 2.96 -1.13
CA ALA A 99 28.82 2.49 -1.73
C ALA A 99 29.28 1.13 -1.18
N ILE A 100 29.11 0.92 0.13
CA ILE A 100 29.35 -0.38 0.78
C ILE A 100 28.42 -1.44 0.20
N ALA A 101 27.13 -1.13 0.07
CA ALA A 101 26.14 -2.06 -0.49
C ALA A 101 26.38 -2.36 -1.98
N ASP A 102 27.04 -1.47 -2.71
CA ASP A 102 27.47 -1.69 -4.10
C ASP A 102 28.78 -2.48 -4.22
N GLY A 103 29.51 -2.71 -3.11
CA GLY A 103 30.84 -3.32 -3.15
C GLY A 103 31.96 -2.38 -3.63
N GLU A 104 31.67 -1.07 -3.71
CA GLU A 104 32.61 -0.05 -4.17
C GLU A 104 32.75 1.11 -3.15
N PRO A 105 33.29 0.89 -1.94
CA PRO A 105 33.36 1.93 -0.90
C PRO A 105 34.05 3.23 -1.33
N GLY A 106 35.03 3.16 -2.25
CA GLY A 106 35.74 4.31 -2.80
C GLY A 106 34.90 5.19 -3.74
N ALA A 107 33.75 4.68 -4.21
CA ALA A 107 32.82 5.39 -5.09
C ALA A 107 31.64 6.01 -4.32
N ALA A 108 31.83 6.35 -3.03
CA ALA A 108 30.82 7.04 -2.22
C ALA A 108 30.59 8.51 -2.59
N PRO A 109 31.61 9.32 -2.96
CA PRO A 109 31.39 10.71 -3.33
C PRO A 109 30.49 10.86 -4.56
N VAL A 110 29.64 11.88 -4.54
CA VAL A 110 28.78 12.29 -5.67
C VAL A 110 29.43 13.43 -6.44
N ASP A 111 29.23 13.48 -7.76
CA ASP A 111 29.72 14.56 -8.62
C ASP A 111 28.63 15.60 -8.92
N VAL A 112 27.37 15.30 -8.62
CA VAL A 112 26.24 16.21 -8.82
C VAL A 112 25.14 16.03 -7.77
N VAL A 113 24.52 17.14 -7.38
CA VAL A 113 23.28 17.20 -6.61
C VAL A 113 22.18 17.75 -7.50
N PHE A 114 21.05 17.04 -7.55
CA PHE A 114 19.83 17.54 -8.18
C PHE A 114 18.84 17.96 -7.10
N SER A 115 18.32 19.18 -7.20
CA SER A 115 17.27 19.65 -6.29
C SER A 115 16.31 20.62 -6.98
N SER A 116 15.14 20.82 -6.37
CA SER A 116 14.16 21.84 -6.77
C SER A 116 14.10 22.99 -5.76
N GLU A 117 15.15 23.17 -4.96
CA GLU A 117 15.17 24.05 -3.80
C GLU A 117 16.48 24.87 -3.76
N LYS A 118 16.42 26.08 -3.20
CA LYS A 118 17.60 26.98 -3.19
C LYS A 118 18.77 26.45 -2.35
N TYR A 119 18.49 25.63 -1.35
CA TYR A 119 19.53 25.05 -0.50
C TYR A 119 20.46 24.08 -1.26
N GLY A 120 20.08 23.67 -2.47
CA GLY A 120 20.86 22.72 -3.28
C GLY A 120 22.24 23.23 -3.67
N ASP A 121 22.42 24.55 -3.84
CA ASP A 121 23.72 25.16 -4.13
C ASP A 121 24.70 24.92 -2.96
N GLU A 122 24.29 25.26 -1.74
CA GLU A 122 25.08 25.09 -0.51
C GLU A 122 25.38 23.61 -0.22
N LEU A 123 24.39 22.73 -0.39
CA LEU A 123 24.58 21.29 -0.22
C LEU A 123 25.60 20.74 -1.21
N ALA A 124 25.53 21.14 -2.48
CA ALA A 124 26.46 20.70 -3.51
C ALA A 124 27.88 21.19 -3.23
N GLU A 125 28.04 22.47 -2.84
CA GLU A 125 29.34 23.04 -2.47
C GLU A 125 29.99 22.26 -1.33
N ARG A 126 29.25 21.99 -0.25
CA ARG A 126 29.77 21.22 0.90
C ARG A 126 30.07 19.75 0.59
N LEU A 127 29.45 19.19 -0.44
CA LEU A 127 29.75 17.83 -0.93
C LEU A 127 30.89 17.82 -1.97
N GLY A 128 31.36 18.98 -2.44
CA GLY A 128 32.33 19.07 -3.53
C GLY A 128 31.75 18.65 -4.88
N ALA A 129 30.44 18.86 -5.07
CA ALA A 129 29.67 18.43 -6.24
C ALA A 129 29.13 19.64 -7.02
N ARG A 130 28.67 19.40 -8.25
CA ARG A 130 27.92 20.40 -9.03
C ARG A 130 26.46 20.43 -8.58
N HIS A 131 25.82 21.59 -8.56
CA HIS A 131 24.37 21.65 -8.41
C HIS A 131 23.67 21.74 -9.77
N VAL A 132 22.58 20.99 -9.91
CA VAL A 132 21.62 21.12 -11.00
C VAL A 132 20.25 21.40 -10.41
N LEU A 133 19.79 22.64 -10.59
CA LEU A 133 18.44 23.05 -10.23
C LEU A 133 17.43 22.51 -11.25
N VAL A 134 16.37 21.89 -10.77
CA VAL A 134 15.29 21.32 -11.57
C VAL A 134 13.96 21.94 -11.16
N ASP A 135 13.32 22.65 -12.08
CA ASP A 135 11.94 23.15 -11.95
C ASP A 135 11.61 23.83 -10.61
N ILE A 136 12.40 24.85 -10.25
CA ILE A 136 12.20 25.61 -8.99
C ILE A 136 10.82 26.28 -8.92
N ASP A 137 10.30 26.73 -10.06
CA ASP A 137 9.00 27.38 -10.19
C ASP A 137 7.84 26.38 -10.23
N ARG A 138 8.13 25.06 -10.19
CA ARG A 138 7.16 23.95 -10.18
C ARG A 138 6.18 24.03 -11.35
N LEU A 139 6.67 24.43 -12.53
CA LEU A 139 5.87 24.60 -13.74
C LEU A 139 5.42 23.24 -14.30
N THR A 140 6.22 22.20 -14.14
CA THR A 140 5.93 20.85 -14.64
C THR A 140 4.91 20.14 -13.75
N HIS A 141 5.08 20.27 -12.44
CA HIS A 141 4.18 19.70 -11.44
C HIS A 141 3.90 20.70 -10.32
N GLN A 142 2.75 21.35 -10.39
CA GLN A 142 2.29 22.36 -9.41
C GLN A 142 1.79 21.71 -8.11
N VAL A 143 2.66 20.99 -7.40
CA VAL A 143 2.35 20.30 -6.14
C VAL A 143 3.48 20.47 -5.13
N SER A 144 3.13 20.39 -3.85
CA SER A 144 4.10 20.39 -2.76
C SER A 144 3.72 19.36 -1.70
N GLY A 145 4.69 18.92 -0.90
CA GLY A 145 4.40 18.06 0.26
C GLY A 145 3.38 18.70 1.21
N THR A 146 3.42 20.03 1.39
CA THR A 146 2.44 20.75 2.22
C THR A 146 1.04 20.72 1.62
N ALA A 147 0.89 20.96 0.32
CA ALA A 147 -0.40 20.84 -0.37
C ALA A 147 -0.95 19.43 -0.24
N MET A 148 -0.10 18.42 -0.42
CA MET A 148 -0.48 17.02 -0.27
C MET A 148 -1.02 16.69 1.13
N ARG A 149 -0.40 17.24 2.18
CA ARG A 149 -0.84 17.00 3.57
C ARG A 149 -2.05 17.85 3.97
N THR A 150 -2.28 18.98 3.31
CA THR A 150 -3.40 19.88 3.62
C THR A 150 -4.71 19.35 3.07
N ASP A 151 -4.70 18.86 1.83
CA ASP A 151 -5.86 18.23 1.19
C ASP A 151 -5.41 17.05 0.32
N PRO A 152 -5.20 15.87 0.93
CA PRO A 152 -4.74 14.69 0.20
C PRO A 152 -5.69 14.27 -0.92
N LEU A 153 -7.01 14.42 -0.71
CA LEU A 153 -8.03 13.98 -1.66
C LEU A 153 -8.03 14.86 -2.91
N ALA A 154 -7.98 16.20 -2.76
CA ALA A 154 -7.91 17.10 -3.91
C ALA A 154 -6.61 16.91 -4.71
N ASN A 155 -5.52 16.52 -4.04
CA ASN A 155 -4.21 16.36 -4.65
C ASN A 155 -3.86 14.90 -4.98
N TRP A 156 -4.82 13.98 -4.88
CA TRP A 156 -4.57 12.54 -4.97
C TRP A 156 -3.91 12.09 -6.28
N HIS A 157 -4.25 12.77 -7.38
CA HIS A 157 -3.70 12.53 -8.72
C HIS A 157 -2.21 12.90 -8.86
N HIS A 158 -1.63 13.59 -7.87
CA HIS A 158 -0.20 13.90 -7.81
C HIS A 158 0.63 12.82 -7.12
N LEU A 159 0.02 11.76 -6.62
CA LEU A 159 0.70 10.64 -5.96
C LEU A 159 0.91 9.50 -6.96
N ALA A 160 2.09 8.86 -6.91
CA ALA A 160 2.31 7.64 -7.67
C ALA A 160 1.51 6.46 -7.08
N PRO A 161 1.19 5.41 -7.86
CA PRO A 161 0.37 4.28 -7.42
C PRO A 161 0.80 3.65 -6.09
N ALA A 162 2.10 3.45 -5.87
CA ALA A 162 2.60 2.87 -4.61
C ALA A 162 2.30 3.76 -3.39
N THR A 163 2.41 5.08 -3.55
CA THR A 163 2.06 6.04 -2.50
C THR A 163 0.55 6.16 -2.31
N GLN A 164 -0.23 6.13 -3.40
CA GLN A 164 -1.69 6.12 -3.34
C GLN A 164 -2.19 4.91 -2.54
N ARG A 165 -1.69 3.71 -2.84
CA ARG A 165 -2.05 2.50 -2.07
C ARG A 165 -1.65 2.57 -0.62
N GLY A 166 -0.48 3.13 -0.33
CA GLY A 166 0.01 3.26 1.04
C GLY A 166 -0.73 4.30 1.88
N LEU A 167 -1.30 5.33 1.25
CA LEU A 167 -2.09 6.38 1.91
C LEU A 167 -3.59 6.16 1.79
N GLY A 168 -4.05 5.20 0.98
CA GLY A 168 -5.46 4.89 0.80
C GLY A 168 -6.04 4.20 2.03
N TRP A 169 -7.36 4.09 2.06
CA TRP A 169 -8.09 3.25 3.00
C TRP A 169 -8.54 1.99 2.30
N LYS A 170 -8.30 0.85 2.93
CA LYS A 170 -8.83 -0.43 2.50
C LYS A 170 -9.81 -0.97 3.52
N VAL A 171 -11.07 -1.10 3.11
CA VAL A 171 -12.13 -1.72 3.89
C VAL A 171 -12.46 -3.06 3.26
N VAL A 172 -12.36 -4.13 4.04
CA VAL A 172 -12.69 -5.49 3.58
C VAL A 172 -13.96 -5.95 4.30
N VAL A 173 -14.96 -6.35 3.52
CA VAL A 173 -16.16 -7.01 4.06
C VAL A 173 -15.93 -8.51 3.98
N VAL A 174 -16.09 -9.19 5.10
CA VAL A 174 -15.96 -10.66 5.21
C VAL A 174 -17.21 -11.23 5.86
N GLY A 175 -17.46 -12.51 5.62
CA GLY A 175 -18.57 -13.20 6.26
C GLY A 175 -18.73 -14.62 5.75
N ALA A 176 -19.52 -15.40 6.49
CA ALA A 176 -19.94 -16.71 6.04
C ALA A 176 -20.83 -16.59 4.79
N GLU A 177 -21.05 -17.73 4.15
CA GLU A 177 -21.95 -17.85 3.01
C GLU A 177 -23.33 -17.23 3.28
N SER A 178 -23.89 -16.50 2.32
CA SER A 178 -25.24 -15.93 2.41
C SER A 178 -25.48 -15.05 3.65
N THR A 179 -24.46 -14.30 4.10
CA THR A 179 -24.60 -13.32 5.20
C THR A 179 -24.76 -11.87 4.71
N GLY A 180 -24.71 -11.65 3.39
CA GLY A 180 -24.92 -10.34 2.76
C GLY A 180 -23.64 -9.54 2.50
N THR A 181 -22.46 -10.18 2.55
CA THR A 181 -21.13 -9.59 2.27
C THR A 181 -21.10 -8.82 0.95
N THR A 182 -21.49 -9.47 -0.16
CA THR A 182 -21.54 -8.84 -1.49
C THR A 182 -22.51 -7.68 -1.58
N THR A 183 -23.69 -7.81 -0.96
CA THR A 183 -24.69 -6.73 -0.97
C THR A 183 -24.17 -5.52 -0.21
N LEU A 184 -23.60 -5.72 0.98
CA LEU A 184 -23.08 -4.65 1.82
C LEU A 184 -21.86 -3.97 1.18
N SER A 185 -20.91 -4.74 0.64
CA SER A 185 -19.71 -4.19 0.00
C SER A 185 -20.05 -3.32 -1.22
N LYS A 186 -21.00 -3.75 -2.06
CA LYS A 186 -21.53 -2.93 -3.15
C LYS A 186 -22.20 -1.65 -2.67
N GLN A 187 -23.04 -1.75 -1.63
CA GLN A 187 -23.73 -0.60 -1.05
C GLN A 187 -22.75 0.44 -0.49
N LEU A 188 -21.70 -0.02 0.20
CA LEU A 188 -20.64 0.86 0.74
C LEU A 188 -19.85 1.53 -0.38
N ALA A 189 -19.40 0.76 -1.36
CA ALA A 189 -18.68 1.30 -2.51
C ALA A 189 -19.50 2.38 -3.24
N ALA A 190 -20.79 2.12 -3.48
CA ALA A 190 -21.69 3.09 -4.09
C ALA A 190 -21.90 4.34 -3.23
N HIS A 191 -22.02 4.18 -1.91
CA HIS A 191 -22.22 5.29 -0.98
C HIS A 191 -21.03 6.25 -0.95
N PHE A 192 -19.80 5.71 -0.91
CA PHE A 192 -18.57 6.51 -0.85
C PHE A 192 -18.01 6.89 -2.23
N GLY A 193 -18.63 6.44 -3.32
CA GLY A 193 -18.07 6.61 -4.67
C GLY A 193 -16.72 5.91 -4.84
N ALA A 194 -16.50 4.80 -4.15
CA ALA A 194 -15.27 4.03 -4.15
C ALA A 194 -15.36 2.82 -5.10
N PRO A 195 -14.22 2.33 -5.65
CA PRO A 195 -14.20 1.05 -6.35
C PRO A 195 -14.62 -0.09 -5.43
N TRP A 196 -15.41 -1.00 -6.00
CA TRP A 196 -15.79 -2.27 -5.39
C TRP A 196 -14.97 -3.40 -6.01
N ILE A 197 -14.27 -4.17 -5.18
CA ILE A 197 -13.55 -5.36 -5.62
C ILE A 197 -14.38 -6.60 -5.31
N PRO A 198 -14.90 -7.32 -6.33
CA PRO A 198 -15.70 -8.52 -6.12
C PRO A 198 -14.87 -9.66 -5.53
N GLU A 199 -15.54 -10.61 -4.87
CA GLU A 199 -14.89 -11.83 -4.43
C GLU A 199 -14.46 -12.69 -5.64
N TYR A 200 -13.19 -13.06 -5.71
CA TYR A 200 -12.70 -13.93 -6.76
C TYR A 200 -13.00 -15.42 -6.50
N GLY A 201 -13.26 -15.82 -5.24
CA GLY A 201 -13.59 -17.21 -4.90
C GLY A 201 -14.78 -17.78 -5.69
N ARG A 202 -15.80 -16.95 -5.95
CA ARG A 202 -16.95 -17.33 -6.79
C ARG A 202 -16.54 -17.56 -8.25
N GLU A 203 -15.82 -16.62 -8.84
CA GLU A 203 -15.32 -16.71 -10.21
C GLU A 203 -14.42 -17.94 -10.39
N HIS A 204 -13.53 -18.21 -9.43
CA HIS A 204 -12.70 -19.42 -9.44
C HIS A 204 -13.54 -20.69 -9.40
N THR A 205 -14.60 -20.73 -8.59
CA THR A 205 -15.53 -21.87 -8.52
C THR A 205 -16.23 -22.11 -9.86
N GLU A 206 -16.65 -21.06 -10.55
CA GLU A 206 -17.26 -21.13 -11.88
C GLU A 206 -16.29 -21.65 -12.95
N HIS A 207 -15.06 -21.14 -12.95
CA HIS A 207 -13.99 -21.61 -13.84
C HIS A 207 -13.67 -23.08 -13.57
N LYS A 208 -13.59 -23.48 -12.30
CA LYS A 208 -13.32 -24.85 -11.91
C LYS A 208 -14.43 -25.81 -12.32
N LEU A 209 -15.70 -25.43 -12.17
CA LEU A 209 -16.82 -26.23 -12.68
C LEU A 209 -16.76 -26.39 -14.19
N THR A 210 -16.43 -25.31 -14.91
CA THR A 210 -16.26 -25.35 -16.36
C THR A 210 -15.14 -26.30 -16.77
N ALA A 211 -14.00 -26.25 -16.08
CA ALA A 211 -12.88 -27.16 -16.30
C ALA A 211 -13.24 -28.62 -15.95
N ALA A 212 -13.95 -28.86 -14.85
CA ALA A 212 -14.42 -30.19 -14.47
C ALA A 212 -15.36 -30.79 -15.52
N ARG A 213 -16.25 -29.97 -16.09
CA ARG A 213 -17.18 -30.38 -17.17
C ARG A 213 -16.49 -30.76 -18.48
N ALA A 214 -15.26 -30.30 -18.70
CA ALA A 214 -14.45 -30.74 -19.83
C ALA A 214 -13.96 -32.20 -19.68
N PHE A 215 -13.82 -32.69 -18.44
CA PHE A 215 -13.49 -34.09 -18.15
C PHE A 215 -14.75 -34.95 -17.98
N ASP A 216 -15.79 -34.42 -17.32
CA ASP A 216 -17.06 -35.08 -17.08
C ASP A 216 -18.23 -34.09 -17.26
N PRO A 217 -18.99 -34.16 -18.37
CA PRO A 217 -20.12 -33.26 -18.62
C PRO A 217 -21.20 -33.26 -17.55
N SER A 218 -21.26 -34.28 -16.69
CA SER A 218 -22.23 -34.38 -15.59
C SER A 218 -21.77 -33.71 -14.28
N ALA A 219 -20.54 -33.18 -14.24
CA ALA A 219 -19.99 -32.53 -13.06
C ALA A 219 -20.88 -31.39 -12.53
N THR A 220 -21.07 -31.40 -11.21
CA THR A 220 -21.81 -30.40 -10.44
C THR A 220 -20.85 -29.71 -9.45
N VAL A 221 -21.30 -28.59 -8.87
CA VAL A 221 -20.54 -27.84 -7.86
C VAL A 221 -20.24 -28.71 -6.64
N ASP A 222 -21.25 -29.43 -6.14
CA ASP A 222 -21.13 -30.34 -4.98
C ASP A 222 -20.15 -31.49 -5.22
N GLY A 223 -19.87 -31.82 -6.49
CA GLY A 223 -18.92 -32.86 -6.88
C GLY A 223 -17.48 -32.37 -7.06
N LEU A 224 -17.21 -31.07 -6.89
CA LEU A 224 -15.87 -30.51 -7.06
C LEU A 224 -14.93 -30.94 -5.92
N VAL A 225 -13.72 -31.37 -6.29
CA VAL A 225 -12.65 -31.65 -5.34
C VAL A 225 -11.78 -30.41 -5.17
N TRP A 226 -11.73 -29.86 -3.95
CA TRP A 226 -10.90 -28.72 -3.60
C TRP A 226 -9.47 -29.11 -3.26
N THR A 227 -8.51 -28.34 -3.76
CA THR A 227 -7.07 -28.51 -3.51
C THR A 227 -6.52 -27.28 -2.79
N LEU A 228 -5.35 -27.43 -2.16
CA LEU A 228 -4.64 -26.28 -1.58
C LEU A 228 -4.37 -25.19 -2.62
N GLY A 229 -3.97 -25.58 -3.83
CA GLY A 229 -3.66 -24.66 -4.93
C GLY A 229 -4.83 -23.76 -5.33
N ASP A 230 -6.08 -24.25 -5.22
CA ASP A 230 -7.25 -23.41 -5.50
C ASP A 230 -7.33 -22.20 -4.56
N PHE A 231 -7.03 -22.39 -3.28
CA PHE A 231 -7.08 -21.29 -2.31
C PHE A 231 -5.85 -20.39 -2.40
N GLU A 232 -4.70 -20.92 -2.82
CA GLU A 232 -3.53 -20.11 -3.16
C GLU A 232 -3.81 -19.20 -4.35
N ASP A 233 -4.41 -19.74 -5.42
CA ASP A 233 -4.83 -18.98 -6.60
C ASP A 233 -5.84 -17.89 -6.21
N VAL A 234 -6.82 -18.25 -5.38
CA VAL A 234 -7.83 -17.28 -4.90
C VAL A 234 -7.19 -16.16 -4.09
N ALA A 235 -6.29 -16.49 -3.15
CA ALA A 235 -5.60 -15.50 -2.33
C ALA A 235 -4.74 -14.56 -3.18
N HIS A 236 -3.97 -15.09 -4.13
CA HIS A 236 -3.12 -14.29 -5.01
C HIS A 236 -3.91 -13.37 -5.91
N GLU A 237 -4.96 -13.87 -6.57
CA GLU A 237 -5.74 -13.07 -7.50
C GLU A 237 -6.58 -12.01 -6.78
N GLN A 238 -7.16 -12.33 -5.62
CA GLN A 238 -7.87 -11.35 -4.80
C GLN A 238 -6.94 -10.21 -4.38
N GLU A 239 -5.73 -10.53 -3.88
CA GLU A 239 -4.75 -9.51 -3.52
C GLU A 239 -4.31 -8.71 -4.74
N ARG A 240 -4.09 -9.34 -5.89
CA ARG A 240 -3.73 -8.64 -7.13
C ARG A 240 -4.79 -7.61 -7.55
N ARG A 241 -6.07 -7.97 -7.46
CA ARG A 241 -7.20 -7.07 -7.77
C ARG A 241 -7.25 -5.89 -6.80
N ILE A 242 -7.07 -6.15 -5.51
CA ILE A 242 -6.99 -5.10 -4.47
C ILE A 242 -5.81 -4.15 -4.73
N GLN A 243 -4.62 -4.68 -5.04
CA GLN A 243 -3.41 -3.90 -5.29
C GLN A 243 -3.42 -3.16 -6.65
N ALA A 244 -4.33 -3.50 -7.56
CA ALA A 244 -4.48 -2.78 -8.81
C ALA A 244 -5.17 -1.41 -8.59
N GLU A 245 -5.95 -1.27 -7.52
CA GLU A 245 -6.67 -0.04 -7.23
C GLU A 245 -5.78 1.00 -6.56
N THR A 246 -6.04 2.25 -6.90
CA THR A 246 -5.34 3.40 -6.33
C THR A 246 -6.28 4.49 -5.84
N ALA A 247 -7.58 4.21 -5.71
CA ALA A 247 -8.53 5.16 -5.16
C ALA A 247 -8.23 5.47 -3.68
N PRO A 248 -8.63 6.65 -3.17
CA PRO A 248 -8.46 6.99 -1.76
C PRO A 248 -9.11 6.01 -0.81
N LEU A 249 -10.25 5.42 -1.18
CA LEU A 249 -10.92 4.35 -0.45
C LEU A 249 -11.17 3.20 -1.43
N VAL A 250 -10.90 1.96 -1.00
CA VAL A 250 -11.24 0.73 -1.72
C VAL A 250 -12.09 -0.14 -0.81
N VAL A 251 -13.20 -0.66 -1.34
CA VAL A 251 -14.07 -1.62 -0.64
C VAL A 251 -13.96 -2.98 -1.32
N ALA A 252 -13.43 -3.98 -0.61
CA ALA A 252 -13.28 -5.33 -1.13
C ALA A 252 -14.29 -6.30 -0.51
N ASP A 253 -14.91 -7.12 -1.35
CA ASP A 253 -15.69 -8.29 -0.96
C ASP A 253 -14.72 -9.47 -0.84
N ASN A 254 -14.37 -9.81 0.41
CA ASN A 254 -13.26 -10.70 0.78
C ASN A 254 -11.85 -10.21 0.41
N ASP A 255 -10.85 -10.86 1.00
CA ASP A 255 -9.43 -10.66 0.74
C ASP A 255 -8.66 -12.00 0.80
N ALA A 256 -7.34 -11.95 0.69
CA ALA A 256 -6.50 -13.15 0.75
C ALA A 256 -6.60 -13.89 2.10
N PHE A 257 -6.86 -13.19 3.20
CA PHE A 257 -7.13 -13.83 4.49
C PHE A 257 -8.44 -14.64 4.47
N ALA A 258 -9.51 -14.10 3.88
CA ALA A 258 -10.77 -14.83 3.76
C ALA A 258 -10.59 -16.16 3.04
N ALA A 259 -9.71 -16.25 2.03
CA ALA A 259 -9.38 -17.50 1.34
C ALA A 259 -8.84 -18.58 2.29
N THR A 260 -8.13 -18.19 3.37
CA THR A 260 -7.65 -19.14 4.40
C THR A 260 -8.82 -19.73 5.19
N VAL A 261 -9.78 -18.89 5.57
CA VAL A 261 -10.98 -19.30 6.31
C VAL A 261 -11.86 -20.22 5.45
N TRP A 262 -12.04 -19.88 4.17
CA TRP A 262 -12.74 -20.73 3.20
C TRP A 262 -12.01 -22.04 2.93
N GLY A 263 -10.68 -22.02 2.85
CA GLY A 263 -9.86 -23.22 2.72
C GLY A 263 -10.02 -24.17 3.91
N GLU A 264 -10.09 -23.64 5.14
CA GLU A 264 -10.34 -24.46 6.34
C GLU A 264 -11.67 -25.21 6.25
N ARG A 265 -12.74 -24.56 5.74
CA ARG A 265 -14.03 -25.21 5.48
C ARG A 265 -13.90 -26.36 4.48
N TYR A 266 -13.34 -26.10 3.30
CA TYR A 266 -13.41 -27.05 2.18
C TYR A 266 -12.34 -28.13 2.22
N LEU A 267 -11.17 -27.86 2.82
CA LEU A 267 -10.07 -28.83 2.94
C LEU A 267 -10.15 -29.66 4.22
N GLY A 268 -10.92 -29.21 5.23
CA GLY A 268 -11.01 -29.86 6.54
C GLY A 268 -9.75 -29.67 7.42
N PHE A 269 -8.78 -28.90 6.96
CA PHE A 269 -7.63 -28.44 7.74
C PHE A 269 -7.32 -26.99 7.37
N ARG A 270 -6.65 -26.27 8.25
CA ARG A 270 -6.28 -24.88 8.02
C ARG A 270 -5.07 -24.78 7.06
N PRO A 271 -5.21 -24.20 5.86
CA PRO A 271 -4.08 -23.98 4.99
C PRO A 271 -3.22 -22.79 5.45
N THR A 272 -1.93 -22.80 5.12
CA THR A 272 -1.05 -21.62 5.27
C THR A 272 -0.98 -20.91 3.92
N LEU A 273 -1.74 -19.83 3.77
CA LEU A 273 -1.80 -19.04 2.54
C LEU A 273 -1.14 -17.67 2.72
N PRO A 274 -0.71 -17.01 1.63
CA PRO A 274 -0.35 -15.60 1.65
C PRO A 274 -1.51 -14.77 2.18
N LEU A 275 -1.26 -13.97 3.21
CA LEU A 275 -2.30 -13.17 3.87
C LEU A 275 -2.67 -11.90 3.10
N GLY A 276 -1.93 -11.57 2.04
CA GLY A 276 -2.06 -10.31 1.31
C GLY A 276 -1.67 -9.11 2.16
N SER A 277 -2.06 -7.92 1.70
CA SER A 277 -1.91 -6.68 2.46
C SER A 277 -2.95 -6.61 3.56
N GLU A 278 -2.62 -6.03 4.71
CA GLU A 278 -3.60 -5.78 5.77
C GLU A 278 -4.56 -4.64 5.37
N PRO A 279 -5.88 -4.77 5.62
CA PRO A 279 -6.80 -3.65 5.53
C PRO A 279 -6.69 -2.71 6.73
N ASP A 280 -7.36 -1.57 6.60
CA ASP A 280 -7.54 -0.61 7.70
C ASP A 280 -8.74 -0.98 8.58
N LEU A 281 -9.73 -1.67 8.00
CA LEU A 281 -10.94 -2.11 8.71
C LEU A 281 -11.51 -3.37 8.06
N TYR A 282 -11.81 -4.37 8.89
CA TYR A 282 -12.71 -5.46 8.51
C TYR A 282 -14.14 -5.21 8.98
N LEU A 283 -15.10 -5.51 8.12
CA LEU A 283 -16.52 -5.53 8.44
C LEU A 283 -17.01 -6.97 8.34
N LEU A 284 -17.34 -7.59 9.48
CA LEU A 284 -17.83 -8.96 9.52
C LEU A 284 -19.36 -8.97 9.49
N THR A 285 -19.96 -9.54 8.45
CA THR A 285 -21.42 -9.72 8.37
C THR A 285 -21.88 -10.93 9.19
N ASP A 286 -22.86 -10.71 10.07
CA ASP A 286 -23.47 -11.80 10.84
C ASP A 286 -24.50 -12.60 10.02
N HIS A 287 -24.69 -13.86 10.43
CA HIS A 287 -25.67 -14.78 9.85
C HIS A 287 -27.06 -14.68 10.51
N VAL A 288 -27.12 -14.20 11.75
CA VAL A 288 -28.37 -14.07 12.50
C VAL A 288 -29.31 -13.07 11.83
N GLY A 289 -30.57 -13.48 11.63
CA GLY A 289 -31.60 -12.62 11.02
C GLY A 289 -31.46 -12.42 9.50
N VAL A 290 -30.54 -13.15 8.84
CA VAL A 290 -30.35 -13.12 7.39
C VAL A 290 -30.85 -14.43 6.77
N PRO A 291 -31.89 -14.39 5.90
CA PRO A 291 -32.34 -15.57 5.17
C PRO A 291 -31.19 -16.19 4.35
N PHE A 292 -31.12 -17.51 4.33
CA PHE A 292 -30.23 -18.20 3.40
C PHE A 292 -30.82 -18.13 1.99
N GLU A 293 -30.05 -17.60 1.05
CA GLU A 293 -30.43 -17.52 -0.36
C GLU A 293 -29.65 -18.57 -1.13
N GLN A 294 -30.35 -19.59 -1.65
CA GLN A 294 -29.77 -20.62 -2.51
C GLN A 294 -29.73 -20.11 -3.95
N ASP A 295 -28.53 -19.87 -4.49
CA ASP A 295 -28.32 -19.39 -5.87
C ASP A 295 -27.82 -20.51 -6.82
N GLY A 296 -27.84 -21.76 -6.37
CA GLY A 296 -27.36 -22.93 -7.12
C GLY A 296 -25.90 -23.28 -6.88
N TRP A 297 -25.17 -22.47 -6.10
CA TRP A 297 -23.78 -22.70 -5.73
C TRP A 297 -23.58 -22.99 -4.24
N ARG A 298 -24.62 -22.84 -3.41
CA ARG A 298 -24.49 -22.79 -1.95
C ARG A 298 -24.88 -24.11 -1.30
N ASP A 299 -24.16 -24.57 -0.30
CA ASP A 299 -24.53 -25.79 0.45
C ASP A 299 -24.35 -25.63 1.99
N GLY A 300 -23.88 -24.47 2.44
CA GLY A 300 -23.38 -24.26 3.80
C GLY A 300 -24.32 -23.63 4.80
N GLU A 301 -25.66 -23.67 4.64
CA GLU A 301 -26.59 -22.99 5.56
C GLU A 301 -26.32 -23.36 7.03
N HIS A 302 -26.10 -24.66 7.29
CA HIS A 302 -25.80 -25.23 8.60
C HIS A 302 -24.38 -24.89 9.12
N LEU A 303 -23.49 -24.40 8.26
CA LEU A 303 -22.12 -24.03 8.58
C LEU A 303 -21.96 -22.53 8.87
N ARG A 304 -22.99 -21.70 8.62
CA ARG A 304 -22.89 -20.24 8.75
C ARG A 304 -22.50 -19.79 10.15
N GLU A 305 -23.06 -20.41 11.18
CA GLU A 305 -22.73 -20.11 12.57
C GLU A 305 -21.26 -20.42 12.87
N TRP A 306 -20.81 -21.64 12.52
CA TRP A 306 -19.42 -22.07 12.70
C TRP A 306 -18.45 -21.18 11.94
N MET A 307 -18.72 -20.87 10.67
CA MET A 307 -17.88 -19.99 9.85
C MET A 307 -17.85 -18.55 10.39
N THR A 308 -18.98 -18.02 10.88
CA THR A 308 -19.00 -16.69 11.49
C THR A 308 -18.12 -16.66 12.73
N GLY A 309 -18.24 -17.66 13.62
CA GLY A 309 -17.38 -17.79 14.79
C GLY A 309 -15.89 -18.00 14.44
N LEU A 310 -15.61 -18.70 13.33
CA LEU A 310 -14.27 -18.82 12.77
C LEU A 310 -13.71 -17.45 12.38
N PHE A 311 -14.43 -16.67 11.56
CA PHE A 311 -14.01 -15.30 11.21
C PHE A 311 -13.79 -14.42 12.45
N GLU A 312 -14.71 -14.42 13.43
CA GLU A 312 -14.55 -13.63 14.66
C GLU A 312 -13.27 -13.98 15.40
N ARG A 313 -13.02 -15.27 15.61
CA ARG A 313 -11.84 -15.75 16.33
C ARG A 313 -10.56 -15.34 15.62
N GLU A 314 -10.53 -15.43 14.30
CA GLU A 314 -9.36 -15.07 13.51
C GLU A 314 -9.13 -13.56 13.47
N LEU A 315 -10.19 -12.77 13.24
CA LEU A 315 -10.09 -11.31 13.25
C LEU A 315 -9.59 -10.79 14.61
N ALA A 316 -10.03 -11.40 15.73
CA ALA A 316 -9.57 -11.04 17.07
C ALA A 316 -8.05 -11.24 17.28
N GLN A 317 -7.40 -12.09 16.49
CA GLN A 317 -5.97 -12.40 16.62
C GLN A 317 -5.07 -11.58 15.67
N ARG A 318 -5.65 -10.89 14.67
CA ARG A 318 -4.87 -10.22 13.60
C ARG A 318 -4.35 -8.84 13.98
N GLY A 319 -4.82 -8.24 15.06
CA GLY A 319 -4.43 -6.87 15.44
C GLY A 319 -4.95 -5.78 14.49
N VAL A 320 -5.79 -6.12 13.51
CA VAL A 320 -6.44 -5.20 12.58
C VAL A 320 -7.81 -4.80 13.15
N PRO A 321 -8.21 -3.51 13.10
CA PRO A 321 -9.54 -3.09 13.52
C PRO A 321 -10.64 -3.86 12.76
N TRP A 322 -11.66 -4.31 13.48
CA TRP A 322 -12.79 -4.99 12.88
C TRP A 322 -14.09 -4.71 13.63
N LEU A 323 -15.22 -4.84 12.93
CA LEU A 323 -16.55 -4.65 13.48
C LEU A 323 -17.51 -5.72 12.98
N LYS A 324 -18.17 -6.41 13.91
CA LYS A 324 -19.29 -7.31 13.60
C LYS A 324 -20.56 -6.49 13.33
N LEU A 325 -21.26 -6.82 12.26
CA LEU A 325 -22.48 -6.15 11.80
C LEU A 325 -23.68 -7.09 11.93
N THR A 326 -24.58 -6.75 12.85
CA THR A 326 -25.79 -7.53 13.15
C THR A 326 -27.05 -6.81 12.66
N GLU A 327 -27.45 -5.73 13.34
CA GLU A 327 -28.58 -4.87 13.02
C GLU A 327 -28.12 -3.55 12.39
N ASN A 328 -29.00 -2.90 11.60
CA ASN A 328 -28.71 -1.63 10.92
C ASN A 328 -27.37 -1.62 10.18
N ARG A 329 -26.99 -2.78 9.62
CA ARG A 329 -25.63 -3.12 9.15
C ARG A 329 -25.01 -2.04 8.28
N PHE A 330 -25.78 -1.53 7.31
CA PHE A 330 -25.29 -0.51 6.38
C PHE A 330 -25.00 0.83 7.07
N ALA A 331 -25.90 1.33 7.92
CA ALA A 331 -25.69 2.59 8.65
C ALA A 331 -24.52 2.50 9.63
N THR A 332 -24.41 1.37 10.34
CA THR A 332 -23.28 1.08 11.22
C THR A 332 -21.95 1.02 10.45
N ALA A 333 -21.94 0.36 9.29
CA ALA A 333 -20.76 0.29 8.44
C ALA A 333 -20.33 1.66 7.89
N ILE A 334 -21.27 2.51 7.45
CA ILE A 334 -20.98 3.88 7.02
C ILE A 334 -20.28 4.64 8.15
N THR A 335 -20.86 4.62 9.35
CA THR A 335 -20.31 5.34 10.51
C THR A 335 -18.88 4.88 10.83
N ALA A 336 -18.61 3.58 10.73
CA ALA A 336 -17.28 3.02 10.99
C ALA A 336 -16.25 3.46 9.92
N VAL A 337 -16.65 3.49 8.64
CA VAL A 337 -15.79 3.94 7.54
C VAL A 337 -15.56 5.45 7.60
N GLU A 338 -16.58 6.25 7.89
CA GLU A 338 -16.44 7.70 8.11
C GLU A 338 -15.51 8.00 9.28
N TYR A 339 -15.66 7.26 10.39
CA TYR A 339 -14.76 7.39 11.53
C TYR A 339 -13.32 7.07 11.13
N LEU A 340 -13.09 5.95 10.43
CA LEU A 340 -11.77 5.58 9.92
C LEU A 340 -11.15 6.70 9.08
N MET A 341 -11.89 7.25 8.11
CA MET A 341 -11.42 8.32 7.24
C MET A 341 -11.21 9.64 8.00
N GLY A 342 -12.00 9.90 9.04
CA GLY A 342 -11.94 11.11 9.86
C GLY A 342 -10.80 11.12 10.88
N GLN A 343 -10.32 9.96 11.34
CA GLN A 343 -9.14 9.87 12.22
C GLN A 343 -7.85 10.37 11.53
N ASP A 344 -7.86 10.47 10.21
CA ASP A 344 -6.65 10.59 9.39
C ASP A 344 -6.32 11.99 8.88
N VAL A 345 -7.04 13.02 9.35
CA VAL A 345 -6.42 14.34 9.60
C VAL A 345 -5.25 14.19 10.60
N ALA A 346 -5.18 13.07 11.34
CA ALA A 346 -4.11 12.71 12.27
C ALA A 346 -3.48 11.32 12.00
N ARG A 347 -3.33 10.88 10.72
CA ARG A 347 -2.69 9.59 10.31
C ARG A 347 -1.19 9.48 10.63
N GLY A 348 -0.76 10.23 11.64
CA GLY A 348 0.60 10.38 12.11
C GLY A 348 0.99 9.82 13.43
N SER A 349 0.06 9.18 14.10
CA SER A 349 0.26 8.76 15.46
C SER A 349 0.27 7.24 15.61
N ARG A 350 0.52 6.48 14.54
CA ARG A 350 0.69 5.02 14.65
C ARG A 350 2.08 4.60 14.21
N SER A 351 3.02 4.71 15.14
CA SER A 351 4.07 3.71 15.29
C SER A 351 3.35 2.37 15.49
N ARG A 352 3.51 1.45 14.54
CA ARG A 352 3.18 0.04 14.75
C ARG A 352 4.43 -0.54 15.41
N ALA A 353 4.29 -0.89 16.68
CA ALA A 353 5.34 -1.53 17.48
C ALA A 353 5.68 -2.94 16.97
#